data_AF-A0A2N2T8I0-F1
#
_entry.id   AF-A0A2N2T8I0-F1
#
_cell.length_a   1.000
_cell.length_b   1.000
_cell.length_c   1.000
_cell.angle_alpha   90.00
_cell.angle_beta   90.00
_cell.angle_gamma   90.00
#
_symmetry.space_group_name_H-M   'P 1'
#
loop_
_entity.id
_entity.type
_entity.pdbx_description
1 polymer ?
#
loop_
_entity_poly.entity_id
_entity_poly.type
_entity_poly.pdbx_seq_one_letter_code
_entity_poly.pdbx_strand_id
1 'polypeptide(L)'
;AARLPPDITLRASAAIVYLGVLGSVVGFTLYYYMIKHLDAGRIALITLVTPVTALLLGQTLNAERIPASGWAGIALIGAGLLLYEWQALRQLRRPAIS
;
A
#
# COMPACT_ATOMS: atom_id res chain seq x y z
N ALA A 1 -2.71 -36.31 -7.96
CA ALA A 1 -3.61 -35.59 -7.02
C ALA A 1 -2.74 -34.98 -5.92
N ALA A 2 -2.63 -33.65 -5.86
CA ALA A 2 -1.92 -32.98 -4.77
C ALA A 2 -2.62 -33.35 -3.45
N ARG A 3 -1.93 -34.07 -2.57
CA ARG A 3 -2.45 -34.39 -1.24
C ARG A 3 -2.47 -33.06 -0.46
N LEU A 4 -3.65 -32.46 -0.34
CA LEU A 4 -3.86 -31.33 0.57
C LEU A 4 -3.42 -31.78 1.96
N PRO A 5 -2.54 -31.02 2.66
CA PRO A 5 -2.14 -31.35 4.02
C PRO A 5 -3.40 -31.55 4.88
N PRO A 6 -3.49 -32.64 5.66
CA PRO A 6 -4.70 -32.98 6.43
C PRO A 6 -4.99 -31.99 7.58
N ASP A 7 -4.13 -30.98 7.76
CA ASP A 7 -4.15 -30.07 8.89
C ASP A 7 -4.34 -28.62 8.43
N ILE A 8 -5.31 -28.38 7.54
CA ILE A 8 -5.81 -27.01 7.34
C ILE A 8 -6.47 -26.59 8.66
N THR A 9 -5.63 -26.12 9.58
CA THR A 9 -6.05 -25.66 10.90
C THR A 9 -7.12 -24.61 10.69
N LEU A 10 -8.18 -24.60 11.51
CA LEU A 10 -9.25 -23.59 11.43
C LEU A 10 -8.71 -22.15 11.33
N ARG A 11 -7.54 -21.91 11.95
CA ARG A 11 -6.78 -20.67 11.85
C ARG A 11 -6.32 -20.34 10.43
N ALA A 12 -5.80 -21.30 9.68
CA ALA A 12 -5.31 -21.10 8.32
C ALA A 12 -6.48 -20.84 7.34
N SER A 13 -7.57 -21.59 7.44
CA SER A 13 -8.77 -21.33 6.63
C SER A 13 -9.39 -19.98 6.96
N ALA A 14 -9.49 -19.61 8.24
CA ALA A 14 -9.94 -18.29 8.66
C ALA A 14 -9.04 -17.16 8.15
N ALA A 15 -7.71 -17.34 8.17
CA ALA A 15 -6.76 -16.37 7.64
C ALA A 15 -6.92 -16.18 6.12
N ILE A 16 -7.13 -17.26 5.37
CA ILE A 16 -7.37 -17.21 3.92
C ILE A 16 -8.67 -16.45 3.62
N VAL A 17 -9.76 -16.77 4.33
CA VAL A 17 -11.05 -16.07 4.16
C VAL A 17 -10.91 -14.59 4.51
N TYR A 18 -10.24 -14.27 5.61
CA TYR A 18 -9.95 -12.89 6.01
C TYR A 18 -9.17 -12.14 4.93
N LEU A 19 -8.10 -12.73 4.39
CA LEU A 19 -7.28 -12.09 3.36
C LEU A 19 -8.05 -11.93 2.04
N GLY A 20 -8.84 -12.93 1.67
CA GLY A 20 -9.68 -12.89 0.46
C GLY A 20 -10.75 -11.79 0.55
N VAL A 21 -11.42 -11.68 1.69
CA VAL A 21 -12.50 -10.69 1.88
C VAL A 21 -11.93 -9.30 2.15
N LEU A 22 -11.11 -9.11 3.19
CA LEU A 22 -10.61 -7.79 3.55
C LEU A 22 -9.45 -7.34 2.66
N GLY A 23 -8.44 -8.20 2.49
CA GLY A 23 -7.25 -7.88 1.71
C GLY A 23 -7.54 -7.73 0.21
N SER A 24 -8.54 -8.46 -0.31
CA SER A 24 -8.89 -8.44 -1.72
C SER A 24 -10.20 -7.69 -1.99
N VAL A 25 -11.37 -8.24 -1.64
CA VAL A 25 -12.66 -7.68 -2.06
C VAL A 25 -12.84 -6.26 -1.53
N VAL A 26 -12.67 -6.04 -0.23
CA VAL A 26 -12.82 -4.71 0.38
C VAL A 26 -11.68 -3.79 -0.05
N GLY A 27 -10.43 -4.26 0.02
CA GLY A 27 -9.25 -3.49 -0.38
C GLY A 27 -9.34 -2.96 -1.82
N PHE A 28 -9.62 -3.83 -2.79
CA PHE A 28 -9.76 -3.42 -4.20
C PHE A 28 -11.00 -2.58 -4.45
N THR A 29 -12.13 -2.87 -3.80
CA THR A 29 -13.32 -2.02 -3.93
C THR A 29 -13.03 -0.59 -3.48
N LEU A 30 -12.37 -0.43 -2.32
CA LEU A 30 -11.99 0.87 -1.80
C LEU A 30 -10.96 1.55 -2.70
N TYR A 31 -9.97 0.80 -3.21
CA TYR A 31 -8.98 1.32 -4.14
C TYR A 31 -9.61 1.86 -5.43
N TYR A 32 -10.53 1.10 -6.04
CA TYR A 32 -11.24 1.56 -7.23
C TYR A 32 -12.18 2.73 -6.94
N TYR A 33 -12.80 2.75 -5.76
CA TYR A 33 -13.57 3.91 -5.32
C TYR A 33 -12.68 5.15 -5.20
N MET A 34 -11.48 5.01 -4.64
CA MET A 34 -10.50 6.08 -4.50
C MET A 34 -10.05 6.62 -5.85
N ILE A 35 -9.71 5.75 -6.81
CA ILE A 35 -9.31 6.17 -8.15
C ILE A 35 -10.37 7.03 -8.84
N LYS A 36 -11.66 6.78 -8.56
CA LYS A 36 -12.75 7.56 -9.14
C LYS A 36 -12.96 8.95 -8.51
N HIS A 37 -12.46 9.18 -7.30
CA HIS A 37 -12.76 10.39 -6.52
C HIS A 37 -11.53 11.21 -6.10
N LEU A 38 -10.31 10.68 -6.29
CA LEU A 38 -9.08 11.29 -5.85
C LEU A 38 -8.15 11.50 -7.04
N ASP A 39 -7.44 12.63 -7.05
CA ASP A 39 -6.38 12.89 -8.04
C ASP A 39 -5.20 11.92 -7.85
N ALA A 40 -4.43 11.74 -8.93
CA ALA A 40 -3.28 10.82 -8.98
C ALA A 40 -2.36 10.94 -7.75
N GLY A 41 -2.03 12.15 -7.32
CA GLY A 41 -1.15 12.36 -6.17
C GLY A 41 -1.69 11.97 -4.83
N ARG A 42 -3.00 12.05 -4.62
CA ARG A 42 -3.59 11.55 -3.38
C ARG A 42 -3.53 10.02 -3.36
N ILE A 43 -3.83 9.37 -4.48
CA ILE A 43 -3.76 7.90 -4.62
C ILE A 43 -2.34 7.41 -4.38
N ALA A 44 -1.35 8.12 -4.90
CA ALA A 44 0.05 7.75 -4.73
C ALA A 44 0.49 7.91 -3.25
N LEU A 45 0.02 8.92 -2.54
CA LEU A 45 0.30 9.06 -1.11
C LEU A 45 -0.35 7.94 -0.28
N ILE A 46 -1.52 7.46 -0.70
CA ILE A 46 -2.21 6.33 -0.06
C ILE A 46 -1.40 5.04 -0.18
N THR A 47 -0.69 4.81 -1.29
CA THR A 47 0.14 3.60 -1.42
C THR A 47 1.36 3.62 -0.49
N LEU A 48 1.80 4.80 -0.05
CA LEU A 48 2.83 4.97 1.00
C LEU A 48 2.31 4.63 2.40
N VAL A 49 1.00 4.72 2.64
CA VAL A 49 0.40 4.31 3.92
C VAL A 49 0.62 2.82 4.18
N THR A 50 0.61 1.99 3.14
CA THR A 50 0.83 0.54 3.25
C THR A 50 2.18 0.17 3.90
N PRO A 51 3.35 0.58 3.38
CA PRO A 51 4.64 0.26 4.02
C PRO A 51 4.79 0.90 5.40
N VAL A 52 4.25 2.11 5.61
CA VAL A 52 4.29 2.76 6.94
C VAL A 52 3.48 1.96 7.95
N THR A 53 2.27 1.54 7.57
CA THR A 53 1.39 0.74 8.43
C THR A 53 2.00 -0.64 8.67
N ALA A 54 2.59 -1.28 7.66
CA ALA A 54 3.27 -2.56 7.80
C ALA A 54 4.43 -2.47 8.81
N LEU A 55 5.24 -1.41 8.73
CA LEU A 55 6.34 -1.17 9.67
C LEU A 55 5.83 -0.90 11.09
N LEU A 56 4.82 -0.04 11.26
CA LEU A 56 4.21 0.22 12.58
C LEU A 56 3.60 -1.04 13.18
N LEU A 57 2.90 -1.86 12.39
CA LEU A 57 2.35 -3.15 12.81
C LEU A 57 3.47 -4.15 13.15
N GLY A 58 4.56 -4.21 12.36
CA GLY A 58 5.73 -5.04 12.68
C GLY A 58 6.37 -4.64 14.01
N GLN A 59 6.54 -3.34 14.26
CA GLN A 59 7.10 -2.84 15.52
C GLN A 59 6.17 -3.11 16.72
N THR A 60 4.86 -2.94 16.56
CA THR A 60 3.88 -3.03 17.67
C THR A 60 3.41 -4.46 17.95
N LEU A 61 3.19 -5.28 16.92
CA LEU A 61 2.65 -6.63 17.05
C LEU A 61 3.73 -7.71 17.01
N ASN A 62 4.79 -7.53 16.20
CA ASN A 62 5.91 -8.48 16.12
C ASN A 62 7.11 -8.08 17.00
N ALA A 63 7.04 -6.93 17.71
CA ALA A 63 8.15 -6.37 18.49
C ALA A 63 9.45 -6.18 17.67
N GLU A 64 9.33 -5.99 16.36
CA GLU A 64 10.47 -5.78 15.47
C GLU A 64 11.10 -4.40 15.70
N ARG A 65 12.43 -4.36 15.86
CA ARG A 65 13.16 -3.09 15.93
C ARG A 65 13.41 -2.57 14.53
N ILE A 66 12.72 -1.49 14.16
CA ILE A 66 12.94 -0.83 12.88
C ILE A 66 14.28 -0.06 12.94
N PRO A 67 15.28 -0.42 12.13
CA PRO A 67 16.53 0.34 12.05
C PRO A 67 16.29 1.71 11.41
N ALA A 68 17.18 2.68 11.68
CA ALA A 68 17.09 4.02 11.09
C ALA A 68 17.04 4.02 9.56
N SER A 69 17.63 2.99 8.91
CA SER A 69 17.56 2.78 7.46
C SER A 69 16.14 2.49 6.97
N GLY A 70 15.28 1.85 7.76
CA GLY A 70 13.88 1.61 7.41
C GLY A 70 13.08 2.92 7.34
N TRP A 71 13.28 3.80 8.33
CA TRP A 71 12.71 5.15 8.33
C TRP A 71 13.24 6.01 7.19
N ALA A 72 14.55 5.91 6.88
CA ALA A 72 15.14 6.60 5.73
C ALA A 72 14.54 6.12 4.40
N GLY A 73 14.27 4.82 4.25
CA GLY A 73 13.60 4.26 3.08
C GLY A 73 12.18 4.82 2.88
N ILE A 74 11.38 4.89 3.96
CA ILE A 74 10.06 5.54 3.91
C ILE A 74 10.18 6.99 3.46
N ALA A 75 11.10 7.75 4.07
CA ALA A 75 11.32 9.15 3.73
C ALA A 75 11.75 9.34 2.27
N LEU A 76 12.61 8.46 1.76
CA LEU A 76 13.08 8.48 0.38
C LEU A 76 11.95 8.22 -0.62
N ILE A 77 11.12 7.20 -0.37
CA ILE A 77 9.97 6.90 -1.24
C ILE A 77 8.97 8.06 -1.20
N GLY A 78 8.68 8.60 -0.01
CA GLY A 78 7.82 9.77 0.15
C GLY A 78 8.33 11.00 -0.60
N ALA A 79 9.64 11.28 -0.52
CA ALA A 79 10.26 12.38 -1.26
C ALA A 79 10.20 12.17 -2.78
N GLY A 80 10.50 10.96 -3.27
CA GLY A 80 10.41 10.61 -4.69
C GLY A 80 8.99 10.78 -5.23
N LEU A 81 7.99 10.40 -4.43
CA LEU A 81 6.59 10.55 -4.79
C LEU A 81 6.14 12.02 -4.84
N LEU A 82 6.53 12.82 -3.85
CA LEU A 82 6.26 14.27 -3.85
C LEU A 82 6.87 14.95 -5.08
N LEU A 83 8.09 14.56 -5.46
CA LEU A 83 8.75 15.04 -6.67
C LEU A 83 8.00 14.63 -7.95
N TYR A 84 7.55 13.37 -8.02
CA TYR A 84 6.78 12.86 -9.16
C TYR A 84 5.47 13.63 -9.35
N GLU A 85 4.72 13.84 -8.27
CA GLU A 85 3.46 14.60 -8.30
C GLU A 85 3.68 16.07 -8.64
N TRP A 86 4.74 16.68 -8.11
CA TRP A 86 5.11 18.04 -8.46
C TRP A 86 5.39 18.16 -9.96
N GLN A 87 6.12 17.20 -10.55
CA GLN A 87 6.39 17.18 -11.98
C GLN A 87 5.12 16.97 -12.81
N ALA A 88 4.21 16.08 -12.39
CA ALA A 88 2.94 15.86 -13.07
C ALA A 88 2.10 17.16 -13.12
N LEU A 89 2.00 17.88 -11.99
CA LEU A 89 1.31 19.17 -11.92
C LEU A 89 2.01 20.26 -12.77
N ARG A 90 3.35 20.24 -12.84
CA ARG A 90 4.12 21.17 -13.68
C ARG A 90 3.96 20.89 -15.17
N GLN A 91 3.84 19.63 -15.59
CA GLN A 91 3.67 19.26 -16.99
C GLN A 91 2.29 19.68 -17.53
N LEU A 92 1.23 19.54 -16.71
CA LEU A 92 -0.11 20.02 -17.05
C LEU A 92 -0.20 21.55 -17.21
N ARG A 93 0.73 22.29 -16.60
CA ARG A 93 0.83 23.76 -16.69
C ARG A 93 1.64 24.27 -17.88
N ARG A 94 2.24 23.41 -18.71
CA ARG A 94 2.89 23.86 -19.95
C ARG A 94 1.81 24.07 -21.00
N PRO A 95 1.51 25.33 -21.40
CA PRO A 95 0.57 25.56 -22.49
C PRO A 95 1.11 24.87 -23.74
N ALA A 96 0.29 24.05 -24.37
CA ALA A 96 0.56 23.54 -25.71
C ALA A 96 0.53 24.75 -26.65
N ILE A 97 1.68 25.39 -26.84
CA ILE A 97 1.87 26.40 -27.87
C ILE A 97 2.51 25.67 -29.05
N SER A 98 1.66 25.26 -30.00
CA SER A 98 2.05 25.00 -31.39
C SER A 98 1.36 26.04 -32.27
#